data_AF-A0A957FQ50-F1
#
_entry.id   AF-A0A957FQ50-F1
#
_cell.length_a   1.000
_cell.length_b   1.000
_cell.length_c   1.000
_cell.angle_alpha   90.00
_cell.angle_beta   90.00
_cell.angle_gamma   90.00
#
_symmetry.space_group_name_H-M   'P 1'
#
loop_
_entity.id
_entity.type
_entity.pdbx_description
1 polymer ?
#
loop_
_entity_poly.entity_id
_entity_poly.type
_entity_poly.pdbx_seq_one_letter_code
_entity_poly.pdbx_strand_id
1 'polypeptide(L)' 'MEAGICLAGGGAQIRGLGERIEDAVKMRVWVAEDPMTCVARGAGRVLEDFEYFKEVLAKDDRSRRRV' A
#
# COMPACT_ATOMS: atom_id res chain seq x y z
N MET A 1 -4.02 13.99 -8.96
CA MET A 1 -4.39 12.89 -8.04
C MET A 1 -5.73 12.36 -8.47
N GLU A 2 -5.87 11.06 -8.71
CA GLU A 2 -7.20 10.45 -8.81
C GLU A 2 -7.76 10.34 -7.38
N ALA A 3 -8.91 10.96 -7.13
CA ALA A 3 -9.55 10.89 -5.82
C ALA A 3 -10.25 9.53 -5.64
N GLY A 4 -10.04 8.87 -4.50
CA GLY A 4 -10.71 7.62 -4.13
C GLY A 4 -9.79 6.62 -3.42
N ILE A 5 -10.20 5.35 -3.38
CA ILE A 5 -9.47 4.25 -2.75
C ILE A 5 -8.92 3.30 -3.82
N CYS A 6 -7.61 3.10 -3.84
CA CYS A 6 -6.96 2.06 -4.63
C CYS A 6 -6.71 0.83 -3.74
N LEU A 7 -7.29 -0.33 -4.08
CA LEU A 7 -7.09 -1.59 -3.39
C LEU A 7 -5.85 -2.31 -3.95
N ALA A 8 -5.00 -2.79 -3.04
CA ALA A 8 -3.82 -3.58 -3.36
C ALA A 8 -3.75 -4.86 -2.50
N GLY A 9 -2.86 -5.78 -2.89
CA GLY A 9 -2.70 -7.09 -2.28
C GLY A 9 -3.67 -8.14 -2.81
N GLY A 10 -3.43 -9.41 -2.48
CA GLY A 10 -4.29 -10.51 -2.95
C GLY A 10 -5.73 -10.45 -2.44
N GLY A 11 -5.95 -9.85 -1.26
CA GLY A 11 -7.31 -9.61 -0.74
C GLY A 11 -8.15 -8.72 -1.64
N ALA A 12 -7.55 -7.81 -2.41
CA ALA A 12 -8.25 -6.93 -3.34
C ALA A 12 -8.96 -7.69 -4.48
N GLN A 13 -8.54 -8.94 -4.77
CA GLN A 13 -9.10 -9.78 -5.83
C GLN A 13 -10.32 -10.59 -5.39
N ILE A 14 -10.74 -10.49 -4.13
CA ILE A 14 -11.99 -11.09 -3.65
C ILE A 14 -13.15 -10.50 -4.46
N ARG A 15 -13.90 -11.36 -5.15
CA ARG A 15 -15.01 -10.95 -6.01
C ARG A 15 -16.01 -10.09 -5.24
N GLY A 16 -16.30 -8.91 -5.77
CA GLY A 16 -17.25 -7.96 -5.19
C GLY A 16 -16.72 -7.17 -3.99
N LEU A 17 -15.46 -7.34 -3.56
CA LEU A 17 -14.91 -6.57 -2.44
C LEU A 17 -14.85 -5.07 -2.76
N GLY A 18 -14.35 -4.70 -3.95
CA GLY A 18 -14.29 -3.30 -4.40
C GLY A 18 -15.66 -2.64 -4.41
N GLU A 19 -16.64 -3.29 -5.05
CA GLU A 19 -18.04 -2.85 -5.11
C GLU A 19 -18.63 -2.67 -3.70
N ARG A 20 -18.42 -3.65 -2.81
CA ARG A 20 -18.94 -3.61 -1.43
C ARG A 20 -18.34 -2.48 -0.59
N ILE A 21 -17.06 -2.15 -0.81
CA ILE A 21 -16.40 -1.02 -0.14
C ILE A 21 -16.94 0.28 -0.73
N GLU A 22 -16.98 0.42 -2.05
CA GLU A 22 -17.50 1.60 -2.76
C GLU A 22 -18.91 1.97 -2.31
N ASP A 23 -19.79 0.97 -2.19
CA ASP A 23 -21.14 1.15 -1.67
C ASP A 23 -21.19 1.65 -0.23
N ALA A 24 -20.21 1.28 0.60
CA ALA A 24 -20.15 1.68 2.01
C ALA A 24 -19.58 3.09 2.17
N VAL A 25 -18.50 3.40 1.45
CA VAL A 25 -17.76 4.66 1.62
C VAL A 25 -18.25 5.78 0.71
N LYS A 26 -19.10 5.48 -0.29
CA LYS A 26 -19.66 6.44 -1.24
C LYS A 26 -18.59 7.27 -1.97
N MET A 27 -17.44 6.65 -2.24
CA MET A 27 -16.33 7.20 -3.00
C MET A 27 -15.78 6.13 -3.93
N ARG A 28 -15.21 6.54 -5.06
CA ARG A 28 -14.65 5.63 -6.08
C ARG A 28 -13.65 4.65 -5.45
N VAL A 29 -13.80 3.37 -5.76
CA VAL A 29 -12.87 2.31 -5.38
C VAL A 29 -12.43 1.56 -6.63
N TRP A 30 -11.14 1.25 -6.75
CA TRP A 30 -10.64 0.41 -7.83
C TRP A 30 -9.54 -0.52 -7.35
N VAL A 31 -9.31 -1.59 -8.07
CA VAL A 31 -8.18 -2.50 -7.82
C VAL A 31 -6.99 -2.02 -8.64
N ALA A 32 -5.80 -2.01 -8.02
CA ALA A 32 -4.55 -1.72 -8.72
C ALA A 32 -4.36 -2.68 -9.93
N GLU A 33 -3.66 -2.23 -10.97
CA GLU A 33 -3.39 -3.02 -12.17
C GLU A 33 -2.67 -4.35 -11.87
N ASP A 34 -1.70 -4.31 -10.95
CA ASP A 34 -0.98 -5.49 -10.46
C ASP A 34 -1.00 -5.52 -8.92
N PRO A 35 -2.14 -5.93 -8.31
CA PRO A 35 -2.35 -5.81 -6.87
C PRO A 35 -1.46 -6.78 -6.09
N MET A 36 -1.04 -7.88 -6.70
CA MET A 36 -0.23 -8.92 -6.06
C MET A 36 1.21 -8.46 -5.80
N THR A 37 1.78 -7.66 -6.69
CA THR A 37 3.18 -7.23 -6.57
C THR A 37 3.35 -5.81 -6.04
N CYS A 38 2.26 -5.05 -5.83
CA CYS A 38 2.27 -3.66 -5.38
C CYS A 38 3.26 -3.39 -4.23
N VAL A 39 3.25 -4.24 -3.19
CA VAL A 39 4.11 -4.07 -2.01
C VAL A 39 5.58 -4.27 -2.35
N ALA A 40 5.92 -5.36 -3.05
CA ALA A 40 7.30 -5.65 -3.43
C ALA A 40 7.87 -4.60 -4.39
N ARG A 41 7.09 -4.16 -5.38
CA ARG A 41 7.49 -3.10 -6.31
C ARG A 41 7.66 -1.76 -5.60
N GLY A 42 6.78 -1.42 -4.66
CA GLY A 42 6.92 -0.24 -3.82
C GLY A 42 8.20 -0.26 -3.00
N ALA A 43 8.52 -1.39 -2.37
CA ALA A 43 9.78 -1.58 -1.67
C ALA A 43 11.00 -1.45 -2.61
N GLY A 44 10.93 -2.01 -3.82
CA GLY A 44 11.97 -1.84 -4.85
C GLY A 44 12.23 -0.37 -5.19
N ARG A 45 11.17 0.43 -5.42
CA ARG A 45 11.28 1.87 -5.67
C ARG A 45 11.92 2.63 -4.51
N VAL A 46 11.65 2.22 -3.28
CA VAL A 46 12.28 2.81 -2.10
C VAL A 46 13.78 2.51 -2.07
N LEU A 47 14.21 1.32 -2.51
CA LEU A 47 15.63 0.99 -2.62
C LEU A 47 16.33 1.76 -3.75
N GLU A 48 15.61 2.06 -4.84
CA GLU A 48 16.13 2.86 -5.96
C GLU A 48 16.38 4.33 -5.56
N ASP A 49 15.55 4.91 -4.69
CA ASP A 49 15.68 6.28 -4.20
C ASP A 49 15.66 6.37 -2.67
N PHE A 50 16.64 5.71 -2.05
CA PHE A 50 16.65 5.51 -0.60
C PHE A 50 16.73 6.82 0.20
N GLU A 51 17.52 7.79 -0.24
CA GLU A 51 17.66 9.06 0.48
C GLU A 51 16.37 9.89 0.43
N TYR A 52 15.63 9.87 -0.69
CA TYR A 52 14.33 10.53 -0.78
C TYR A 52 13.30 9.93 0.18
N PHE A 53 13.25 8.60 0.30
CA PHE A 53 12.27 7.90 1.14
C PHE A 53 12.70 7.68 2.60
N LYS A 54 13.91 8.07 2.97
CA LYS A 54 14.51 7.81 4.30
C LYS A 54 13.64 8.23 5.48
N GLU A 55 12.98 9.38 5.38
CA GLU A 55 12.13 9.95 6.44
C GLU A 55 10.90 9.10 6.77
N VAL A 56 10.39 8.34 5.79
CA VAL A 56 9.18 7.52 5.95
C VAL A 56 9.47 6.07 6.33
N LEU A 57 10.75 5.69 6.40
CA LEU A 57 11.14 4.34 6.80
C LEU A 57 10.97 4.12 8.31
N ALA A 58 10.56 2.91 8.67
CA ALA A 58 10.44 2.53 10.07
C ALA A 58 11.80 2.64 10.78
N LYS A 59 11.82 3.34 11.92
CA LYS A 59 13.01 3.41 12.77
C LYS A 59 13.20 2.07 13.47
N ASP A 60 14.44 1.59 13.54
CA ASP A 60 14.74 0.34 14.21
C ASP A 60 14.56 0.47 15.73
N ASP A 61 13.44 -0.03 16.23
CA ASP A 61 13.10 -0.02 17.66
C ASP A 61 13.90 -1.09 18.45
N ARG A 62 14.65 -1.98 17.77
CA ARG A 62 15.51 -2.99 18.42
C ARG A 62 16.73 -2.38 19.12
N SER A 63 17.14 -1.18 18.68
CA SER A 63 18.18 -0.38 19.34
C SER A 63 17.82 -0.07 20.81
N ARG A 64 16.54 0.09 21.14
CA ARG A 64 16.06 0.41 22.49
C ARG A 64 15.96 -0.77 23.46
N ARG A 65 16.04 -2.01 22.98
CA ARG A 65 15.97 -3.23 23.83
C ARG A 65 17.32 -3.74 24.30
N ARG A 66 18.42 -3.02 24.01
CA ARG A 66 19.73 -3.25 24.62
C ARG A 66 19.89 -2.37 25.87
N VAL A 67 19.11 -2.66 26.92
CA VAL A 67 19.38 -2.22 28.29
C VAL A 67 19.10 -3.40 29.21
#